data_AF-A0A2V6Q4V0-F1
#
_entry.id   AF-A0A2V6Q4V0-F1
#
_cell.length_a   1.000
_cell.length_b   1.000
_cell.length_c   1.000
_cell.angle_alpha   90.00
_cell.angle_beta   90.00
_cell.angle_gamma   90.00
#
_symmetry.space_group_name_H-M   'P 1'
#
loop_
_entity.id
_entity.type
_entity.pdbx_description
1 polymer ?
#
loop_
_entity_poly.entity_id
_entity_poly.type
_entity_poly.pdbx_seq_one_letter_code
_entity_poly.pdbx_strand_id
1 'polypeptide(L)'
;MAIMRIFTGKDGESHFEDVYPRFEPRGDQSETAELIPGSGIIIRRFDPKRMNPWHNAPGHYVVFTVSGAVDIEIGDGTVKRLGPGDILIAEDLTGRGHITREVGPVPRVSVFVPLG
;
A
#
# COMPACT_ATOMS: atom_id res chain seq x y z
N MET A 1 10.74 -9.63 1.04
CA MET A 1 9.44 -9.86 1.71
C MET A 1 8.84 -11.11 1.11
N ALA A 2 8.42 -12.08 1.92
CA ALA A 2 7.68 -13.24 1.44
C ALA A 2 6.17 -12.94 1.47
N ILE A 3 5.44 -13.41 0.46
CA ILE A 3 3.97 -13.45 0.46
C ILE A 3 3.64 -14.92 0.26
N MET A 4 3.04 -15.55 1.28
CA MET A 4 2.78 -16.98 1.28
C MET A 4 1.28 -17.21 1.33
N ARG A 5 0.81 -18.15 0.51
CA ARG A 5 -0.51 -18.74 0.64
C ARG A 5 -0.37 -20.10 1.30
N ILE A 6 -1.28 -20.42 2.20
CA ILE A 6 -1.49 -21.77 2.74
C ILE A 6 -2.88 -22.24 2.33
N PHE A 7 -3.02 -23.46 1.83
CA PHE A 7 -4.29 -24.02 1.38
C PHE A 7 -4.33 -25.54 1.55
N THR A 8 -5.55 -26.11 1.58
CA THR A 8 -5.75 -27.56 1.65
C THR A 8 -5.63 -28.17 0.24
N GLY A 9 -4.72 -29.13 0.09
CA GLY A 9 -4.50 -29.87 -1.14
C GLY A 9 -5.57 -30.93 -1.39
N LYS A 10 -5.50 -31.59 -2.54
CA LYS A 10 -6.39 -32.71 -2.89
C LYS A 10 -6.17 -33.95 -2.00
N ASP A 11 -5.02 -34.01 -1.34
CA ASP A 11 -4.63 -35.03 -0.36
C ASP A 11 -5.21 -34.77 1.05
N GLY A 12 -5.87 -33.62 1.26
CA GLY A 12 -6.40 -33.23 2.56
C GLY A 12 -5.37 -32.55 3.48
N GLU A 13 -4.14 -32.35 3.02
CA GLU A 13 -3.05 -31.75 3.81
C GLU A 13 -2.86 -30.26 3.50
N SER A 14 -2.11 -29.56 4.35
CA SER A 14 -1.75 -28.14 4.13
C SER A 14 -0.55 -28.01 3.21
N HIS A 15 -0.64 -27.13 2.23
CA HIS A 15 0.43 -26.81 1.28
C HIS A 15 0.73 -25.32 1.27
N PHE A 16 2.01 -24.97 1.14
CA PHE A 16 2.47 -23.61 0.93
C PHE A 16 2.65 -23.31 -0.56
N GLU A 17 2.36 -22.07 -0.94
CA GLU A 17 2.66 -21.52 -2.26
C GLU A 17 3.23 -20.11 -2.12
N ASP A 18 4.33 -19.84 -2.80
CA ASP A 18 4.86 -18.50 -2.96
C ASP A 18 3.91 -17.69 -3.86
N VAL A 19 3.49 -16.52 -3.38
CA VAL A 19 2.68 -15.59 -4.15
C VAL A 19 3.58 -14.48 -4.70
N TYR A 20 3.55 -14.32 -6.01
CA TYR A 20 4.24 -13.24 -6.72
C TYR A 20 3.21 -12.31 -7.36
N PRO A 21 2.83 -11.19 -6.70
CA PRO A 21 1.88 -10.25 -7.28
C PRO A 21 2.41 -9.70 -8.61
N ARG A 22 1.58 -9.74 -9.64
CA ARG A 22 1.89 -9.11 -10.92
C ARG A 22 1.64 -7.61 -10.81
N PHE A 23 2.71 -6.86 -10.56
CA PHE A 23 2.64 -5.41 -10.47
C PHE A 23 2.47 -4.80 -11.87
N GLU A 24 1.47 -3.93 -11.99
CA GLU A 24 1.18 -3.16 -13.19
C GLU A 24 1.44 -1.67 -12.91
N PRO A 25 2.12 -0.94 -13.82
CA PRO A 25 2.37 0.49 -13.67
C PRO A 25 1.07 1.30 -13.58
N ARG A 26 1.02 2.30 -12.70
CA ARG A 26 -0.10 3.26 -12.58
C ARG A 26 0.11 4.58 -13.31
N GLY A 27 1.32 4.82 -13.83
CA GLY A 27 1.68 6.09 -14.49
C GLY A 27 2.00 7.25 -13.54
N ASP A 28 1.99 7.01 -12.22
CA ASP A 28 2.26 7.99 -11.17
C ASP A 28 3.53 7.67 -10.36
N GLN A 29 4.51 7.02 -11.00
CA GLN A 29 5.72 6.48 -10.34
C GLN A 29 5.40 5.45 -9.25
N SER A 30 4.32 4.72 -9.44
CA SER A 30 3.98 3.55 -8.63
C SER A 30 3.46 2.42 -9.50
N GLU A 31 3.44 1.24 -8.90
CA GLU A 31 2.88 0.03 -9.48
C GLU A 31 1.96 -0.65 -8.47
N THR A 32 0.99 -1.41 -8.96
CA THR A 32 -0.10 -1.98 -8.17
C THR A 32 -0.37 -3.41 -8.58
N ALA A 33 -0.80 -4.25 -7.65
CA ALA A 33 -1.38 -5.55 -7.94
C ALA A 33 -2.54 -5.83 -7.00
N GLU A 34 -3.50 -6.65 -7.41
CA GLU A 34 -4.44 -7.25 -6.47
C GLU A 34 -3.72 -8.40 -5.74
N LEU A 35 -3.70 -8.35 -4.41
CA LEU A 35 -2.97 -9.32 -3.59
C LEU A 35 -3.73 -10.65 -3.48
N ILE A 36 -5.06 -10.56 -3.40
CA ILE A 36 -5.97 -11.71 -3.41
C ILE A 36 -7.05 -11.44 -4.47
N PRO A 37 -7.14 -12.23 -5.55
CA PRO A 37 -8.10 -11.98 -6.63
C PRO A 37 -9.55 -11.83 -6.13
N GLY A 38 -10.20 -10.73 -6.53
CA GLY A 38 -11.58 -10.40 -6.16
C GLY A 38 -11.80 -9.87 -4.74
N SER A 39 -10.74 -9.68 -3.95
CA SER A 39 -10.85 -9.17 -2.57
C SER A 39 -10.86 -7.64 -2.48
N GLY A 40 -10.38 -6.95 -3.52
CA GLY A 40 -10.10 -5.52 -3.45
C GLY A 40 -8.90 -5.16 -2.56
N ILE A 41 -8.20 -6.14 -1.98
CA ILE A 41 -6.95 -5.93 -1.25
C ILE A 41 -5.83 -5.69 -2.26
N ILE A 42 -5.26 -4.50 -2.23
CA ILE A 42 -4.27 -4.06 -3.19
C ILE A 42 -2.91 -3.98 -2.53
N ILE A 43 -1.87 -4.48 -3.19
CA ILE A 43 -0.48 -4.18 -2.84
C ILE A 43 0.05 -3.12 -3.81
N ARG A 44 0.72 -2.10 -3.28
CA ARG A 44 1.37 -1.04 -4.07
C ARG A 44 2.85 -0.97 -3.75
N ARG A 45 3.65 -0.67 -4.77
CA ARG A 45 5.05 -0.29 -4.64
C ARG A 45 5.24 1.12 -5.22
N PHE A 46 5.95 1.96 -4.49
CA PHE A 46 6.18 3.36 -4.85
C PHE A 46 7.68 3.59 -5.12
N ASP A 47 7.98 4.34 -6.17
CA ASP A 47 9.36 4.80 -6.43
C ASP A 47 9.86 5.64 -5.24
N PRO A 48 11.09 5.41 -4.74
CA PRO A 48 11.63 6.17 -3.60
C PRO A 48 11.70 7.69 -3.78
N LYS A 49 11.61 8.19 -5.03
CA LYS A 49 11.62 9.62 -5.37
C LYS A 49 10.22 10.17 -5.61
N ARG A 50 9.18 9.34 -5.49
CA ARG A 50 7.81 9.75 -5.77
C ARG A 50 7.33 10.81 -4.79
N MET A 51 6.68 11.82 -5.36
CA MET A 51 5.90 12.83 -4.67
C MET A 51 4.48 12.77 -5.21
N ASN A 52 3.49 12.79 -4.33
CA ASN A 52 2.12 13.07 -4.74
C ASN A 52 1.70 14.39 -4.09
N PRO A 53 1.42 15.45 -4.87
CA PRO A 53 0.93 16.73 -4.34
C PRO A 53 -0.45 16.54 -3.68
N TRP A 54 -1.12 17.63 -3.28
CA TRP A 54 -2.44 17.57 -2.64
C TRP A 54 -3.41 16.65 -3.41
N HIS A 55 -3.85 15.59 -2.74
CA HIS A 55 -4.79 14.61 -3.26
C HIS A 55 -5.60 14.00 -2.12
N ASN A 56 -6.79 13.52 -2.45
CA ASN A 56 -7.59 12.71 -1.54
C ASN A 56 -7.12 11.26 -1.58
N ALA A 57 -7.39 10.51 -0.51
CA ALA A 57 -7.25 9.07 -0.54
C ALA A 57 -8.11 8.48 -1.68
N PRO A 58 -7.61 7.49 -2.44
CA PRO A 58 -8.32 6.92 -3.61
C PRO A 58 -9.53 6.05 -3.22
N GLY A 59 -9.82 5.91 -1.93
CA GLY A 59 -10.89 5.11 -1.35
C GLY A 59 -10.70 4.99 0.15
N HIS A 60 -11.68 4.37 0.83
CA HIS A 60 -11.64 4.14 2.27
C HIS A 60 -10.80 2.90 2.57
N TYR A 61 -9.58 3.10 3.04
CA TYR A 61 -8.60 2.02 3.22
C TYR A 61 -7.95 2.06 4.60
N VAL A 62 -7.63 0.88 5.12
CA VAL A 62 -6.51 0.70 6.04
C VAL A 62 -5.27 0.37 5.22
N VAL A 63 -4.19 1.12 5.44
CA VAL A 63 -2.94 1.00 4.71
C VAL A 63 -1.83 0.56 5.66
N PHE A 64 -1.28 -0.61 5.41
CA PHE A 64 -0.15 -1.17 6.15
C PHE A 64 1.14 -0.88 5.40
N THR A 65 2.10 -0.21 6.03
CA THR A 65 3.43 -0.01 5.43
C THR A 65 4.32 -1.19 5.77
N VAL A 66 4.83 -1.88 4.75
CA VAL A 66 5.60 -3.11 4.89
C VAL A 66 7.10 -2.89 4.69
N SER A 67 7.47 -1.99 3.77
CA SER A 67 8.85 -1.55 3.56
C SER A 67 8.89 -0.08 3.16
N GLY A 68 10.07 0.53 3.21
CA GLY A 68 10.26 1.96 2.91
C GLY A 68 9.52 2.85 3.92
N ALA A 69 9.40 4.13 3.60
CA ALA A 69 8.70 5.09 4.44
C ALA A 69 8.10 6.23 3.61
N VAL A 70 7.08 6.88 4.15
CA VAL A 70 6.39 8.03 3.54
C VAL A 70 6.19 9.13 4.57
N ASP A 71 6.44 10.37 4.17
CA ASP A 71 5.98 11.56 4.88
C ASP A 71 4.59 11.95 4.36
N ILE A 72 3.65 12.14 5.29
CA ILE A 72 2.29 12.60 5.02
C ILE A 72 2.14 13.99 5.62
N GLU A 73 1.83 14.99 4.79
CA GLU A 73 1.56 16.36 5.20
C GLU A 73 0.08 16.68 5.07
N ILE A 74 -0.50 17.28 6.12
CA ILE A 74 -1.90 17.73 6.15
C ILE A 74 -1.99 19.26 6.08
N GLY A 75 -3.21 19.79 5.93
CA GLY A 75 -3.44 21.18 5.54
C GLY A 75 -2.88 22.28 6.46
N ASP A 76 -2.56 21.96 7.72
CA ASP A 76 -1.94 22.88 8.69
C ASP A 76 -0.39 22.85 8.65
N GLY A 77 0.20 22.04 7.75
CA GLY A 77 1.64 21.86 7.60
C GLY A 77 2.22 20.77 8.52
N THR A 78 1.40 20.12 9.36
CA THR A 78 1.87 18.98 10.16
C THR A 78 2.30 17.83 9.24
N VAL A 79 3.49 17.28 9.52
CA VAL A 79 4.03 16.11 8.84
C VAL A 79 4.18 14.95 9.80
N LYS A 80 3.71 13.77 9.39
CA LYS A 80 3.98 12.50 10.07
C LYS A 80 4.66 11.54 9.11
N ARG A 81 5.70 10.87 9.60
CA ARG A 81 6.37 9.78 8.88
C ARG A 81 5.77 8.45 9.27
N LEU A 82 5.45 7.62 8.27
CA LEU A 82 5.07 6.23 8.45
C LEU A 82 6.14 5.33 7.80
N GLY A 83 6.53 4.27 8.50
CA GLY A 83 7.50 3.27 8.06
C GLY A 83 7.00 1.84 8.28
N PRO A 84 7.87 0.83 8.19
CA PRO A 84 7.49 -0.57 8.32
C PRO A 84 6.85 -0.86 9.67
N GLY A 85 5.64 -1.43 9.66
CA GLY A 85 4.86 -1.74 10.86
C GLY A 85 3.82 -0.67 11.24
N ASP A 86 3.88 0.52 10.64
CA ASP A 86 2.88 1.55 10.85
C ASP A 86 1.62 1.30 10.01
N ILE A 87 0.48 1.76 10.55
CA ILE A 87 -0.85 1.63 9.95
C ILE A 87 -1.44 3.02 9.78
N LEU A 88 -1.93 3.32 8.57
CA LEU A 88 -2.73 4.51 8.26
C LEU A 88 -4.18 4.09 8.03
N ILE A 89 -5.13 4.82 8.59
CA ILE A 89 -6.53 4.76 8.18
C ILE A 89 -6.80 6.01 7.36
N ALA A 90 -7.10 5.84 6.07
CA ALA A 90 -7.23 6.93 5.11
C ALA A 90 -8.71 7.22 4.84
N GLU A 91 -9.22 8.32 5.40
CA GLU A 91 -10.65 8.70 5.36
C GLU A 91 -10.88 10.08 4.73
N ASP A 92 -9.82 10.75 4.27
CA ASP A 92 -9.87 12.09 3.68
C ASP A 92 -10.29 12.05 2.19
N LEU A 93 -11.46 11.46 1.94
CA LEU A 93 -12.00 11.18 0.60
C LEU A 93 -12.48 12.43 -0.15
N THR A 94 -12.63 13.56 0.54
CA THR A 94 -13.08 14.84 -0.02
C THR A 94 -12.28 16.01 0.56
N GLY A 95 -12.47 17.21 0.00
CA GLY A 95 -11.73 18.41 0.43
C GLY A 95 -10.29 18.42 -0.11
N ARG A 96 -9.37 19.09 0.58
CA ARG A 96 -7.98 19.30 0.11
C ARG A 96 -7.12 18.03 0.12
N GLY A 97 -7.41 17.09 1.02
CA GLY A 97 -6.64 15.87 1.21
C GLY A 97 -5.25 16.11 1.84
N HIS A 98 -4.26 15.34 1.40
CA HIS A 98 -2.88 15.34 1.92
C HIS A 98 -1.81 15.33 0.82
N ILE A 99 -0.55 15.58 1.19
CA ILE A 99 0.62 15.33 0.34
C ILE A 99 1.31 14.06 0.85
N THR A 100 1.83 13.23 -0.06
CA THR A 100 2.75 12.13 0.29
C THR A 100 4.11 12.31 -0.36
N ARG A 101 5.18 12.10 0.40
CA ARG A 101 6.57 12.08 -0.11
C ARG A 101 7.24 10.78 0.31
N GLU A 102 7.72 10.01 -0.65
CA GLU A 102 8.50 8.81 -0.32
C GLU A 102 9.85 9.21 0.28
N VAL A 103 10.32 8.43 1.26
CA VAL A 103 11.49 8.74 2.08
C VAL A 103 12.52 7.63 2.04
N GLY A 104 13.77 8.01 1.81
CA GLY A 104 14.91 7.10 1.83
C GLY A 104 15.08 6.35 0.51
N PRO A 105 16.05 5.42 0.44
CA PRO A 105 16.40 4.74 -0.81
C PRO A 105 15.56 3.49 -1.08
N VAL A 106 14.78 3.03 -0.10
CA VAL A 106 14.03 1.76 -0.17
C VAL A 106 12.65 2.05 -0.73
N PRO A 107 12.22 1.37 -1.82
CA PRO A 107 10.87 1.50 -2.32
C PRO A 107 9.85 1.22 -1.23
N ARG A 108 8.88 2.12 -1.07
CA ARG A 108 7.78 1.86 -0.15
C ARG A 108 6.88 0.79 -0.74
N VAL A 109 6.58 -0.22 0.07
CA VAL A 109 5.55 -1.21 -0.22
C VAL A 109 4.47 -1.08 0.83
N SER A 110 3.23 -0.97 0.38
CA SER A 110 2.07 -0.92 1.28
C SER A 110 0.93 -1.80 0.79
N VAL A 111 0.17 -2.34 1.74
CA VAL A 111 -1.06 -3.11 1.49
C VAL A 111 -2.26 -2.24 1.87
N PHE A 112 -3.20 -2.09 0.95
CA PHE A 112 -4.43 -1.34 1.09
C PHE A 112 -5.57 -2.35 1.26
N VAL A 113 -6.22 -2.33 2.41
CA VAL A 113 -7.38 -3.17 2.72
C VAL A 113 -8.62 -2.29 2.70
N PRO A 114 -9.60 -2.54 1.82
CA PRO A 114 -10.82 -1.73 1.75
C PRO A 114 -11.65 -1.90 3.03
N LEU A 115 -12.29 -0.82 3.47
CA LEU A 115 -13.12 -0.80 4.69
C LEU A 115 -14.64 -0.91 4.43
N GLY A 116 -15.09 -0.88 3.18
CA GLY A 116 -16.50 -1.00 2.80
C GLY A 116 -16.79 -0.39 1.44
#